data_AF-A0A1M5Y7R3-F1
#
_entry.id   AF-A0A1M5Y7R3-F1
#
_cell.length_a   1.000
_cell.length_b   1.000
_cell.length_c   1.000
_cell.angle_alpha   90.00
_cell.angle_beta   90.00
_cell.angle_gamma   90.00
#
_symmetry.space_group_name_H-M   'P 1'
#
loop_
_entity.id
_entity.type
_entity.pdbx_description
1 polymer ?
#
loop_
_entity_poly.entity_id
_entity_poly.type
_entity_poly.pdbx_seq_one_letter_code
_entity_poly.pdbx_strand_id
1 'polypeptide(L)'
;MIKFVNLVLSIMLSCLILMPTTALASSNSNTITINEYEQYKSLKELKDFELEELGYTKEDIKEFKNLDYKKELKDRSKLSKEQLKNMGYSDEKINGLKSYDGSEEQTSTLSATLSLSSNIYSASATKYKVNFNWAWSSAPIFWGNDVVGCAWSGTNPSSQPMNLAYSSNSYHTIYYKWTDTGKTYSQTGAITRLNDYGLVAMHFSEGTNLGEGIGTYAYKGSGRIEVNTINSATSQEICMRFEYGHNTIGLKPSVSASGSGVGLNISFSWYIDTIATSMHRYNRYGSTLS
;
A
#
# COMPACT_ATOMS: atom_id res chain seq x y z
N MET A 1 12.90 18.29 36.39
CA MET A 1 12.70 17.12 35.50
C MET A 1 11.55 17.29 34.51
N ILE A 2 10.34 17.70 34.91
CA ILE A 2 9.17 17.83 34.00
C ILE A 2 9.36 18.89 32.89
N LYS A 3 10.13 19.96 33.12
CA LYS A 3 10.37 21.00 32.10
C LYS A 3 11.43 20.65 31.05
N PHE A 4 12.30 19.67 31.29
CA PHE A 4 13.34 19.26 30.33
C PHE A 4 12.80 18.26 29.29
N VAL A 5 11.81 17.44 29.68
CA VAL A 5 11.16 16.47 28.78
C VAL A 5 10.33 17.18 27.71
N ASN A 6 9.65 18.29 28.05
CA ASN A 6 8.86 19.06 27.09
C ASN A 6 9.71 19.84 26.06
N LEU A 7 10.97 20.14 26.38
CA LEU A 7 11.87 20.84 25.44
C LEU A 7 12.45 19.89 24.39
N VAL A 8 12.74 18.64 24.77
CA VAL A 8 13.22 17.60 23.84
C VAL A 8 12.11 17.14 22.89
N LEU A 9 10.85 17.10 23.37
CA LEU A 9 9.70 16.75 22.54
C LEU A 9 9.37 17.82 21.48
N SER A 10 9.70 19.08 21.75
CA SER A 10 9.38 20.19 20.84
C SER A 10 10.44 20.42 19.74
N ILE A 11 11.64 19.85 19.88
CA ILE A 11 12.73 19.99 18.89
C ILE A 11 12.69 18.86 17.84
N MET A 12 12.12 17.69 18.15
CA MET A 12 11.93 16.62 17.16
C MET A 12 10.80 16.87 16.15
N LEU A 13 9.94 17.88 16.38
CA LEU A 13 8.81 18.19 15.50
C LEU A 13 9.18 19.16 14.35
N SER A 14 10.38 19.75 14.34
CA SER A 14 10.74 20.83 13.42
C SER A 14 11.79 20.51 12.36
N CYS A 15 12.24 19.26 12.20
CA CYS A 15 13.28 18.89 11.23
C CYS A 15 12.82 18.03 10.03
N LEU A 16 11.52 17.84 9.80
CA LEU A 16 11.02 16.99 8.70
C LEU A 16 10.56 17.75 7.44
N ILE A 17 10.82 19.06 7.35
CA ILE A 17 10.53 19.80 6.12
C ILE A 17 11.86 19.95 5.39
N LEU A 18 12.05 19.14 4.34
CA LEU A 18 12.70 19.46 3.06
C LEU A 18 13.10 18.15 2.36
N MET A 19 12.15 17.53 1.66
CA MET A 19 12.48 16.74 0.47
C MET A 19 11.67 17.27 -0.72
N PRO A 20 12.29 17.53 -1.88
CA PRO A 20 11.59 18.01 -3.05
C PRO A 20 10.72 16.89 -3.64
N THR A 21 9.41 17.01 -3.50
CA THR A 21 8.45 16.15 -4.19
C THR A 21 8.34 16.59 -5.65
N THR A 22 9.05 15.95 -6.58
CA THR A 22 8.71 16.04 -7.99
C THR A 22 7.58 15.06 -8.29
N ALA A 23 6.35 15.45 -7.95
CA ALA A 23 5.15 14.78 -8.45
C ALA A 23 4.75 15.46 -9.77
N LEU A 24 4.97 14.78 -10.89
CA LEU A 24 4.37 15.16 -12.17
C LEU A 24 2.87 14.83 -12.09
N ALA A 25 2.06 15.78 -11.62
CA ALA A 25 0.61 15.65 -11.63
C ALA A 25 0.10 15.90 -13.05
N SER A 26 -0.36 14.84 -13.74
CA SER A 26 -1.12 14.97 -14.98
C SER A 26 -2.35 14.07 -14.99
N SER A 27 -3.51 14.73 -15.06
CA SER A 27 -4.87 14.23 -15.29
C SER A 27 -5.56 13.48 -14.12
N ASN A 28 -6.81 13.91 -13.85
CA ASN A 28 -7.85 13.47 -12.91
C ASN A 28 -8.00 11.96 -12.62
N SER A 29 -6.95 11.25 -12.25
CA SER A 29 -7.01 9.87 -11.78
C SER A 29 -6.66 9.81 -10.31
N ASN A 30 -7.58 9.30 -9.48
CA ASN A 30 -7.40 9.03 -8.04
C ASN A 30 -6.49 7.81 -7.82
N THR A 31 -5.47 7.65 -8.65
CA THR A 31 -4.63 6.47 -8.75
C THR A 31 -3.20 6.87 -8.46
N ILE A 32 -2.57 6.14 -7.56
CA ILE A 32 -1.18 6.34 -7.17
C ILE A 32 -0.40 5.13 -7.58
N THR A 33 0.81 5.36 -8.09
CA THR A 33 1.69 4.32 -8.62
C THR A 33 3.03 4.30 -7.89
N ILE A 34 3.54 3.11 -7.60
CA ILE A 34 4.85 2.89 -6.97
C ILE A 34 5.59 1.84 -7.75
N ASN A 35 6.84 2.14 -8.06
CA ASN A 35 7.78 1.21 -8.67
C ASN A 35 8.56 0.44 -7.58
N GLU A 36 8.54 -0.88 -7.64
CA GLU A 36 9.18 -1.77 -6.67
C GLU A 36 10.70 -1.54 -6.58
N TYR A 37 11.38 -1.26 -7.70
CA TYR A 37 12.82 -1.04 -7.71
C TYR A 37 13.23 0.29 -7.09
N GLU A 38 12.48 1.36 -7.37
CA GLU A 38 12.74 2.65 -6.73
C GLU A 38 12.57 2.56 -5.21
N GLN A 39 11.58 1.79 -4.76
CA GLN A 39 11.39 1.53 -3.34
C GLN A 39 12.50 0.65 -2.74
N TYR A 40 12.91 -0.40 -3.45
CA TYR A 40 14.05 -1.20 -3.04
C TYR A 40 15.31 -0.34 -2.89
N LYS A 41 15.55 0.55 -3.84
CA LYS A 41 16.71 1.43 -3.86
C LYS A 41 16.70 2.40 -2.69
N SER A 42 15.58 3.07 -2.40
CA SER A 42 15.47 3.99 -1.26
C SER A 42 15.71 3.27 0.07
N LEU A 43 15.17 2.07 0.25
CA LEU A 43 15.42 1.24 1.43
C LEU A 43 16.88 0.80 1.54
N LYS A 44 17.57 0.57 0.42
CA LYS A 44 18.98 0.17 0.42
C LYS A 44 19.93 1.29 0.84
N GLU A 45 19.51 2.54 0.71
CA GLU A 45 20.27 3.72 1.14
C GLU A 45 20.24 3.91 2.67
N LEU A 46 19.30 3.26 3.37
CA LEU A 46 19.18 3.33 4.83
C LEU A 46 20.27 2.53 5.56
N LYS A 47 20.66 3.05 6.73
CA LYS A 47 21.56 2.39 7.67
C LYS A 47 20.82 1.27 8.41
N ASP A 48 21.58 0.31 8.92
CA ASP A 48 21.00 -0.85 9.62
C ASP A 48 20.16 -0.42 10.82
N PHE A 49 20.60 0.58 11.60
CA PHE A 49 19.80 1.06 12.73
C PHE A 49 18.49 1.74 12.28
N GLU A 50 18.51 2.42 11.12
CA GLU A 50 17.29 3.02 10.57
C GLU A 50 16.35 1.89 10.20
N LEU A 51 16.83 0.86 9.50
CA LEU A 51 16.06 -0.35 9.20
C LEU A 51 15.56 -1.06 10.47
N GLU A 52 16.34 -1.14 11.56
CA GLU A 52 15.89 -1.69 12.85
C GLU A 52 14.82 -0.80 13.54
N GLU A 53 14.82 0.52 13.33
CA GLU A 53 13.74 1.43 13.77
C GLU A 53 12.49 1.31 12.90
N LEU A 54 12.68 1.03 11.59
CA LEU A 54 11.66 0.46 10.71
C LEU A 54 11.39 -1.00 11.05
N GLY A 55 11.94 -1.45 12.17
CA GLY A 55 11.79 -2.72 12.77
C GLY A 55 12.75 -3.78 12.25
N TYR A 56 12.97 -3.95 10.94
CA TYR A 56 13.63 -5.12 10.33
C TYR A 56 14.58 -5.88 11.26
N THR A 57 14.39 -7.20 11.38
CA THR A 57 15.33 -7.99 12.17
C THR A 57 16.71 -7.97 11.50
N LYS A 58 17.76 -8.21 12.28
CA LYS A 58 19.13 -8.25 11.73
C LYS A 58 19.26 -9.29 10.61
N GLU A 59 18.51 -10.38 10.72
CA GLU A 59 18.38 -11.41 9.71
C GLU A 59 17.72 -10.86 8.43
N ASP A 60 16.61 -10.13 8.54
CA ASP A 60 15.93 -9.52 7.39
C ASP A 60 16.82 -8.46 6.72
N ILE A 61 17.50 -7.61 7.50
CA ILE A 61 18.44 -6.59 6.99
C ILE A 61 19.55 -7.27 6.20
N LYS A 62 20.09 -8.37 6.73
CA LYS A 62 21.12 -9.14 6.05
C LYS A 62 20.59 -9.74 4.74
N GLU A 63 19.41 -10.33 4.74
CA GLU A 63 18.79 -10.87 3.52
C GLU A 63 18.55 -9.76 2.49
N PHE A 64 18.03 -8.61 2.94
CA PHE A 64 17.76 -7.44 2.11
C PHE A 64 18.98 -6.88 1.43
N LYS A 65 20.04 -6.64 2.22
CA LYS A 65 21.25 -6.03 1.70
C LYS A 65 22.00 -6.96 0.75
N ASN A 66 21.83 -8.28 0.91
CA ASN A 66 22.40 -9.29 0.04
C ASN A 66 21.60 -9.54 -1.25
N LEU A 67 20.34 -9.10 -1.32
CA LEU A 67 19.54 -9.28 -2.52
C LEU A 67 20.06 -8.41 -3.67
N ASP A 68 20.26 -9.02 -4.84
CA ASP A 68 20.63 -8.34 -6.07
C ASP A 68 19.41 -8.29 -7.01
N TYR A 69 18.69 -7.18 -6.94
CA TYR A 69 17.48 -6.96 -7.74
C TYR A 69 17.75 -7.05 -9.26
N LYS A 70 18.93 -6.59 -9.71
CA LYS A 70 19.30 -6.66 -11.14
C LYS A 70 19.54 -8.11 -11.54
N LYS A 71 20.17 -8.91 -10.68
CA LYS A 71 20.30 -10.34 -10.91
C LYS A 71 18.93 -11.02 -11.00
N GLU A 72 17.97 -10.66 -10.15
CA GLU A 72 16.61 -11.21 -10.21
C GLU A 72 15.90 -10.87 -11.54
N LEU A 73 15.99 -9.62 -12.02
CA LEU A 73 15.50 -9.28 -13.37
C LEU A 73 16.25 -10.02 -14.47
N LYS A 74 17.56 -10.22 -14.32
CA LYS A 74 18.36 -10.99 -15.28
C LYS A 74 17.95 -12.45 -15.32
N ASP A 75 17.65 -13.06 -14.18
CA ASP A 75 17.15 -14.44 -14.14
C ASP A 75 15.75 -14.52 -14.74
N ARG A 76 14.89 -13.54 -14.46
CA ARG A 76 13.57 -13.42 -15.08
C ARG A 76 13.65 -13.26 -16.60
N SER A 77 14.66 -12.58 -17.13
CA SER A 77 14.86 -12.45 -18.58
C SER A 77 15.05 -13.80 -19.30
N LYS A 78 15.46 -14.86 -18.59
CA LYS A 78 15.69 -16.19 -19.14
C LYS A 78 14.39 -16.99 -19.33
N LEU A 79 13.30 -16.62 -18.65
CA LEU A 79 12.00 -17.29 -18.72
C LEU A 79 11.39 -17.21 -20.13
N SER A 80 10.48 -18.12 -20.48
CA SER A 80 9.84 -18.10 -21.80
C SER A 80 8.99 -16.84 -21.98
N LYS A 81 8.77 -16.41 -23.24
CA LYS A 81 7.88 -15.28 -23.53
C LYS A 81 6.47 -15.51 -22.97
N GLU A 82 5.99 -16.74 -23.03
CA GLU A 82 4.68 -17.12 -22.48
C GLU A 82 4.64 -16.98 -20.96
N GLN A 83 5.66 -17.48 -20.25
CA GLN A 83 5.79 -17.31 -18.80
C GLN A 83 5.84 -15.82 -18.42
N LEU A 84 6.60 -15.00 -19.15
CA LEU A 84 6.64 -13.56 -18.89
C LEU A 84 5.27 -12.88 -19.11
N LYS A 85 4.50 -13.29 -20.13
CA LYS A 85 3.11 -12.82 -20.30
C LYS A 85 2.23 -13.24 -19.14
N ASN A 86 2.39 -14.47 -18.66
CA ASN A 86 1.65 -14.99 -17.50
C ASN A 86 2.04 -14.25 -16.20
N MET A 87 3.27 -13.75 -16.10
CA MET A 87 3.73 -12.84 -15.05
C MET A 87 3.27 -11.39 -15.26
N GLY A 88 2.47 -11.09 -16.28
CA GLY A 88 1.87 -9.77 -16.51
C GLY A 88 2.70 -8.80 -17.35
N TYR A 89 3.87 -9.19 -17.85
CA TYR A 89 4.67 -8.32 -18.70
C TYR A 89 3.99 -8.05 -20.05
N SER A 90 3.98 -6.78 -20.48
CA SER A 90 3.58 -6.39 -21.83
C SER A 90 4.62 -6.87 -22.86
N ASP A 91 4.23 -6.98 -24.14
CA ASP A 91 5.17 -7.37 -25.20
C ASP A 91 6.39 -6.43 -25.28
N GLU A 92 6.21 -5.13 -25.00
CA GLU A 92 7.30 -4.15 -24.90
C GLU A 92 8.25 -4.44 -23.73
N LYS A 93 7.72 -4.63 -22.51
CA LYS A 93 8.55 -4.98 -21.35
C LYS A 93 9.22 -6.35 -21.51
N ILE A 94 8.59 -7.30 -22.21
CA ILE A 94 9.21 -8.59 -22.53
C ILE A 94 10.42 -8.38 -23.43
N ASN A 95 10.30 -7.57 -24.48
CA ASN A 95 11.43 -7.27 -25.35
C ASN A 95 12.57 -6.60 -24.56
N GLY A 96 12.23 -5.62 -23.71
CA GLY A 96 13.21 -4.98 -22.83
C GLY A 96 13.89 -5.95 -21.86
N LEU A 97 13.15 -6.90 -21.28
CA LEU A 97 13.73 -7.99 -20.47
C LEU A 97 14.69 -8.85 -21.29
N LYS A 98 14.31 -9.23 -22.52
CA LYS A 98 15.15 -10.09 -23.37
C LYS A 98 16.47 -9.42 -23.78
N SER A 99 16.49 -8.10 -23.87
CA SER A 99 17.71 -7.31 -24.11
C SER A 99 18.32 -6.73 -22.82
N TYR A 100 17.92 -7.23 -21.64
CA TYR A 100 18.29 -6.60 -20.37
C TYR A 100 19.80 -6.57 -20.14
N ASP A 101 20.34 -5.36 -19.94
CA ASP A 101 21.77 -5.07 -19.81
C ASP A 101 22.21 -4.72 -18.38
N GLY A 102 21.26 -4.57 -17.45
CA GLY A 102 21.57 -4.20 -16.06
C GLY A 102 21.68 -2.70 -15.79
N SER A 103 21.39 -1.85 -16.78
CA SER A 103 21.32 -0.40 -16.59
C SER A 103 20.21 0.00 -15.61
N GLU A 104 20.42 1.10 -14.90
CA GLU A 104 19.46 1.64 -13.93
C GLU A 104 18.10 1.94 -14.58
N GLU A 105 18.11 2.57 -15.75
CA GLU A 105 16.91 2.95 -16.49
C GLU A 105 16.08 1.72 -16.89
N GLN A 106 16.72 0.68 -17.43
CA GLN A 106 16.02 -0.56 -17.75
C GLN A 106 15.51 -1.25 -16.48
N THR A 107 16.29 -1.25 -15.40
CA THR A 107 15.89 -1.88 -14.13
C THR A 107 14.62 -1.22 -13.59
N SER A 108 14.58 0.12 -13.54
CA SER A 108 13.39 0.88 -13.14
C SER A 108 12.19 0.60 -14.05
N THR A 109 12.37 0.70 -15.37
CA THR A 109 11.28 0.54 -16.35
C THR A 109 10.67 -0.87 -16.34
N LEU A 110 11.52 -1.91 -16.20
CA LEU A 110 11.11 -3.31 -16.24
C LEU A 110 10.59 -3.83 -14.90
N SER A 111 10.73 -3.05 -13.84
CA SER A 111 10.23 -3.42 -12.52
C SER A 111 8.71 -3.39 -12.42
N ALA A 112 8.21 -4.13 -11.44
CA ALA A 112 6.79 -4.14 -11.14
C ALA A 112 6.35 -2.78 -10.60
N THR A 113 5.17 -2.35 -10.99
CA THR A 113 4.55 -1.12 -10.50
C THR A 113 3.21 -1.46 -9.88
N LEU A 114 3.05 -1.12 -8.60
CA LEU A 114 1.77 -1.20 -7.91
C LEU A 114 0.98 0.07 -8.22
N SER A 115 -0.30 -0.09 -8.53
CA SER A 115 -1.27 1.00 -8.59
C SER A 115 -2.32 0.80 -7.50
N LEU A 116 -2.67 1.84 -6.75
CA LEU A 116 -3.76 1.86 -5.79
C LEU A 116 -4.69 3.04 -6.12
N SER A 117 -5.99 2.79 -6.12
CA SER A 117 -6.99 3.85 -6.25
C SER A 117 -8.17 3.62 -5.34
N SER A 118 -8.82 4.72 -4.97
CA SER A 118 -10.06 4.70 -4.18
C SER A 118 -11.04 5.75 -4.67
N ASN A 119 -12.34 5.46 -4.54
CA ASN A 119 -13.39 6.40 -4.88
C ASN A 119 -14.63 6.19 -4.00
N ILE A 120 -15.30 7.28 -3.64
CA ILE A 120 -16.61 7.19 -3.01
C ILE A 120 -17.58 6.46 -3.94
N TYR A 121 -18.26 5.46 -3.40
CA TYR A 121 -19.34 4.73 -4.07
C TYR A 121 -20.70 5.34 -3.72
N SER A 122 -20.91 5.63 -2.43
CA SER A 122 -22.11 6.31 -1.95
C SER A 122 -21.84 7.01 -0.63
N ALA A 123 -22.47 8.16 -0.41
CA ALA A 123 -22.44 8.90 0.84
C ALA A 123 -23.85 9.32 1.26
N SER A 124 -24.09 9.35 2.56
CA SER A 124 -25.29 9.92 3.17
C SER A 124 -24.93 10.55 4.52
N ALA A 125 -25.92 11.14 5.19
CA ALA A 125 -25.81 11.66 6.54
C ALA A 125 -25.44 10.62 7.61
N THR A 126 -25.53 9.32 7.31
CA THR A 126 -25.32 8.25 8.30
C THR A 126 -24.43 7.12 7.81
N LYS A 127 -24.00 7.17 6.54
CA LYS A 127 -23.30 6.04 5.89
C LYS A 127 -22.39 6.52 4.78
N TYR A 128 -21.18 5.97 4.75
CA TYR A 128 -20.23 6.17 3.67
C TYR A 128 -19.73 4.82 3.16
N LYS A 129 -19.60 4.70 1.84
CA LYS A 129 -19.06 3.52 1.17
C LYS A 129 -17.98 3.99 0.21
N VAL A 130 -16.75 3.55 0.43
CA VAL A 130 -15.62 3.87 -0.46
C VAL A 130 -15.10 2.57 -1.05
N ASN A 131 -15.05 2.52 -2.38
CA ASN A 131 -14.41 1.43 -3.11
C ASN A 131 -12.92 1.70 -3.17
N PHE A 132 -12.14 0.61 -3.18
CA PHE A 132 -10.72 0.65 -3.47
C PHE A 132 -10.35 -0.49 -4.41
N ASN A 133 -9.28 -0.29 -5.16
CA ASN A 133 -8.67 -1.31 -6.00
C ASN A 133 -7.18 -1.10 -6.07
N TRP A 134 -6.44 -2.20 -6.19
CA TRP A 134 -5.02 -2.19 -6.43
C TRP A 134 -4.63 -3.22 -7.48
N ALA A 135 -3.53 -2.99 -8.18
CA ALA A 135 -3.03 -3.90 -9.20
C ALA A 135 -1.52 -3.76 -9.38
N TRP A 136 -0.84 -4.89 -9.56
CA TRP A 136 0.54 -4.95 -9.99
C TRP A 136 0.62 -5.01 -11.52
N SER A 137 1.51 -4.21 -12.12
CA SER A 137 1.73 -4.20 -13.57
C SER A 137 2.30 -5.53 -14.09
N SER A 138 3.09 -6.20 -13.25
CA SER A 138 3.74 -7.49 -13.47
C SER A 138 4.02 -8.13 -12.12
N ALA A 139 4.36 -9.41 -12.08
CA ALA A 139 4.75 -10.07 -10.83
C ALA A 139 5.91 -9.28 -10.19
N PRO A 140 5.84 -8.96 -8.90
CA PRO A 140 6.96 -8.35 -8.16
C PRO A 140 8.12 -9.33 -8.00
N ILE A 141 9.30 -8.81 -7.67
CA ILE A 141 10.49 -9.61 -7.34
C ILE A 141 10.40 -10.12 -5.91
N PHE A 142 9.90 -9.29 -4.99
CA PHE A 142 9.64 -9.72 -3.63
C PHE A 142 8.30 -10.45 -3.56
N TRP A 143 8.27 -11.55 -2.83
CA TRP A 143 7.10 -12.41 -2.68
C TRP A 143 6.86 -12.54 -1.18
N GLY A 144 5.79 -11.91 -0.69
CA GLY A 144 5.58 -11.76 0.75
C GLY A 144 4.13 -11.88 1.21
N ASN A 145 3.83 -11.18 2.30
CA ASN A 145 2.47 -10.92 2.73
C ASN A 145 2.24 -9.43 2.56
N ASP A 146 1.16 -9.05 1.91
CA ASP A 146 0.83 -7.65 1.70
C ASP A 146 -0.36 -7.25 2.57
N VAL A 147 -0.55 -5.94 2.72
CA VAL A 147 -1.66 -5.39 3.49
C VAL A 147 -2.28 -4.20 2.76
N VAL A 148 -3.61 -4.11 2.79
CA VAL A 148 -4.30 -2.84 2.53
C VAL A 148 -4.80 -2.28 3.85
N GLY A 149 -4.34 -1.08 4.20
CA GLY A 149 -4.82 -0.33 5.35
C GLY A 149 -5.93 0.63 4.93
N CYS A 150 -6.94 0.81 5.79
CA CYS A 150 -7.90 1.88 5.64
C CYS A 150 -8.17 2.56 6.98
N ALA A 151 -7.94 3.86 7.04
CA ALA A 151 -8.31 4.69 8.17
C ALA A 151 -9.36 5.71 7.79
N TRP A 152 -10.18 6.10 8.77
CA TRP A 152 -11.21 7.11 8.56
C TRP A 152 -11.45 7.99 9.78
N SER A 153 -11.95 9.19 9.52
CA SER A 153 -12.43 10.12 10.54
C SER A 153 -13.63 10.90 10.01
N GLY A 154 -14.62 11.14 10.86
CA GLY A 154 -15.83 11.90 10.52
C GLY A 154 -15.97 13.18 11.31
N THR A 155 -16.77 14.12 10.81
CA THR A 155 -17.23 15.30 11.56
C THR A 155 -18.76 15.40 11.55
N ASN A 156 -19.31 16.05 12.57
CA ASN A 156 -20.72 16.42 12.64
C ASN A 156 -21.00 17.78 11.96
N PRO A 157 -22.27 18.19 11.79
CA PRO A 157 -22.63 19.49 11.22
C PRO A 157 -22.04 20.71 11.96
N SER A 158 -21.65 20.55 13.22
CA SER A 158 -20.93 21.57 14.00
C SER A 158 -19.42 21.50 13.85
N SER A 159 -18.93 20.74 12.84
CA SER A 159 -17.50 20.51 12.55
C SER A 159 -16.71 19.85 13.69
N GLN A 160 -17.39 19.25 14.66
CA GLN A 160 -16.75 18.50 15.73
C GLN A 160 -16.47 17.06 15.29
N PRO A 161 -15.35 16.46 15.74
CA PRO A 161 -15.04 15.06 15.44
C PRO A 161 -16.17 14.14 15.90
N MET A 162 -16.43 13.10 15.10
CA MET A 162 -17.38 12.05 15.47
C MET A 162 -16.86 10.66 15.11
N ASN A 163 -17.32 9.68 15.86
CA ASN A 163 -17.04 8.28 15.59
C ASN A 163 -17.92 7.77 14.45
N LEU A 164 -17.29 7.10 13.49
CA LEU A 164 -17.95 6.32 12.45
C LEU A 164 -17.54 4.87 12.66
N ALA A 165 -18.51 3.97 12.80
CA ALA A 165 -18.27 2.55 13.05
C ALA A 165 -18.09 1.77 11.75
N TYR A 166 -17.15 0.83 11.72
CA TYR A 166 -17.02 -0.17 10.68
C TYR A 166 -18.32 -0.96 10.46
N SER A 167 -18.62 -1.28 9.19
CA SER A 167 -19.75 -2.12 8.79
C SER A 167 -19.28 -3.48 8.28
N SER A 168 -19.95 -4.55 8.69
CA SER A 168 -19.72 -5.92 8.18
C SER A 168 -20.10 -6.11 6.71
N ASN A 169 -20.71 -5.10 6.07
CA ASN A 169 -20.93 -5.07 4.61
C ASN A 169 -19.67 -4.70 3.80
N SER A 170 -18.57 -4.41 4.50
CA SER A 170 -17.25 -4.22 3.89
C SER A 170 -16.71 -5.56 3.39
N TYR A 171 -15.94 -5.52 2.30
CA TYR A 171 -15.33 -6.71 1.73
C TYR A 171 -14.03 -6.39 1.02
N HIS A 172 -13.20 -7.41 0.85
CA HIS A 172 -11.98 -7.37 0.06
C HIS A 172 -11.85 -8.68 -0.72
N THR A 173 -11.54 -8.58 -2.00
CA THR A 173 -11.30 -9.72 -2.89
C THR A 173 -9.90 -9.59 -3.49
N ILE A 174 -9.11 -10.64 -3.37
CA ILE A 174 -7.78 -10.76 -3.96
C ILE A 174 -7.87 -11.69 -5.16
N TYR A 175 -7.22 -11.31 -6.26
CA TYR A 175 -7.11 -12.13 -7.47
C TYR A 175 -5.66 -12.57 -7.65
N TYR A 176 -5.49 -13.87 -7.77
CA TYR A 176 -4.20 -14.53 -7.98
C TYR A 176 -4.07 -15.00 -9.41
N LYS A 177 -2.84 -15.02 -9.91
CA LYS A 177 -2.49 -15.54 -11.23
C LYS A 177 -1.31 -16.51 -11.12
N TRP A 178 -1.41 -17.62 -11.84
CA TRP A 178 -0.34 -18.60 -12.02
C TRP A 178 0.68 -18.10 -13.04
N THR A 179 1.96 -18.12 -12.71
CA THR A 179 3.05 -17.60 -13.58
C THR A 179 3.39 -18.54 -14.72
N ASP A 180 3.02 -19.82 -14.64
CA ASP A 180 3.28 -20.85 -15.65
C ASP A 180 2.13 -20.99 -16.66
N THR A 181 0.89 -20.98 -16.17
CA THR A 181 -0.33 -21.23 -16.98
C THR A 181 -1.16 -19.99 -17.26
N GLY A 182 -0.93 -18.89 -16.54
CA GLY A 182 -1.76 -17.68 -16.62
C GLY A 182 -3.17 -17.85 -16.05
N LYS A 183 -3.51 -19.03 -15.50
CA LYS A 183 -4.80 -19.29 -14.83
C LYS A 183 -4.98 -18.32 -13.67
N THR A 184 -6.22 -17.94 -13.42
CA THR A 184 -6.57 -17.03 -12.33
C THR A 184 -7.57 -17.65 -11.39
N TYR A 185 -7.52 -17.23 -10.14
CA TYR A 185 -8.53 -17.53 -9.13
C TYR A 185 -8.64 -16.34 -8.17
N SER A 186 -9.67 -16.33 -7.32
CA SER A 186 -9.86 -15.27 -6.34
C SER A 186 -10.11 -15.84 -4.95
N GLN A 187 -9.78 -15.05 -3.93
CA GLN A 187 -10.08 -15.34 -2.53
C GLN A 187 -10.67 -14.11 -1.85
N THR A 188 -11.53 -14.33 -0.86
CA THR A 188 -12.00 -13.27 0.02
C THR A 188 -10.92 -12.97 1.05
N GLY A 189 -10.51 -11.70 1.12
CA GLY A 189 -9.57 -11.20 2.12
C GLY A 189 -10.24 -10.99 3.46
N ALA A 190 -9.57 -11.37 4.54
CA ALA A 190 -10.03 -11.08 5.89
C ALA A 190 -9.81 -9.59 6.21
N ILE A 191 -10.84 -8.94 6.76
CA ILE A 191 -10.74 -7.57 7.27
C ILE A 191 -10.55 -7.62 8.78
N THR A 192 -9.37 -7.24 9.24
CA THR A 192 -9.04 -7.13 10.66
C THR A 192 -9.39 -5.74 11.16
N ARG A 193 -10.23 -5.68 12.20
CA ARG A 193 -10.66 -4.43 12.82
C ARG A 193 -9.68 -4.09 13.94
N LEU A 194 -8.77 -3.17 13.65
CA LEU A 194 -7.77 -2.72 14.63
C LEU A 194 -8.36 -1.66 15.57
N ASN A 195 -9.26 -0.84 15.02
CA ASN A 195 -10.14 0.04 15.76
C ASN A 195 -11.46 0.13 15.01
N ASP A 196 -12.55 -0.35 15.63
CA ASP A 196 -13.90 -0.35 15.05
C ASP A 196 -14.38 1.06 14.63
N TYR A 197 -13.73 2.13 15.11
CA TYR A 197 -14.11 3.51 14.86
C TYR A 197 -13.17 4.31 13.96
N GLY A 198 -12.13 3.69 13.40
CA GLY A 198 -11.19 4.46 12.57
C GLY A 198 -10.09 3.70 11.86
N LEU A 199 -9.96 2.37 12.03
CA LEU A 199 -8.86 1.63 11.39
C LEU A 199 -9.19 0.15 11.12
N VAL A 200 -8.98 -0.26 9.87
CA VAL A 200 -8.93 -1.68 9.48
C VAL A 200 -7.66 -2.01 8.70
N ALA A 201 -7.27 -3.28 8.73
CA ALA A 201 -6.19 -3.86 7.96
C ALA A 201 -6.65 -5.12 7.23
N MET A 202 -6.23 -5.27 5.98
CA MET A 202 -6.59 -6.39 5.11
C MET A 202 -5.30 -7.08 4.68
N HIS A 203 -4.87 -8.08 5.47
CA HIS A 203 -3.66 -8.87 5.18
C HIS A 203 -3.98 -9.99 4.19
N PHE A 204 -3.08 -10.23 3.25
CA PHE A 204 -3.17 -11.34 2.31
C PHE A 204 -1.78 -11.81 1.91
N SER A 205 -1.67 -13.08 1.54
CA SER A 205 -0.43 -13.57 0.92
C SER A 205 -0.30 -12.95 -0.45
N GLU A 206 0.88 -12.50 -0.81
CA GLU A 206 1.17 -12.10 -2.17
C GLU A 206 1.23 -13.31 -3.10
N GLY A 207 1.46 -14.51 -2.59
CA GLY A 207 1.61 -15.64 -3.48
C GLY A 207 2.28 -16.87 -2.88
N THR A 208 2.64 -17.78 -3.77
CA THR A 208 3.46 -18.95 -3.45
C THR A 208 4.52 -19.08 -4.54
N ASN A 209 5.79 -18.95 -4.18
CA ASN A 209 6.90 -19.21 -5.08
C ASN A 209 7.26 -20.69 -4.98
N LEU A 210 7.13 -21.43 -6.08
CA LEU A 210 7.45 -22.86 -6.16
C LEU A 210 8.85 -23.11 -6.77
N GLY A 211 9.61 -22.05 -7.06
CA GLY A 211 10.90 -22.10 -7.72
C GLY A 211 10.80 -22.00 -9.25
N GLU A 212 11.93 -21.73 -9.90
CA GLU A 212 12.07 -21.72 -11.38
C GLU A 212 11.09 -20.77 -12.11
N GLY A 213 10.66 -19.70 -11.44
CA GLY A 213 9.66 -18.77 -11.98
C GLY A 213 8.23 -19.31 -11.99
N ILE A 214 7.98 -20.46 -11.35
CA ILE A 214 6.66 -21.07 -11.18
C ILE A 214 6.11 -20.66 -9.82
N GLY A 215 4.85 -20.26 -9.81
CA GLY A 215 4.15 -19.89 -8.60
C GLY A 215 2.82 -19.22 -8.86
N THR A 216 2.20 -18.74 -7.80
CA THR A 216 1.05 -17.84 -7.86
C THR A 216 1.43 -16.49 -7.30
N TYR A 217 0.95 -15.40 -7.90
CA TYR A 217 1.07 -14.08 -7.30
C TYR A 217 -0.25 -13.32 -7.34
N ALA A 218 -0.47 -12.46 -6.36
CA ALA A 218 -1.63 -11.61 -6.18
C ALA A 218 -1.47 -10.41 -7.13
N TYR A 219 -2.10 -10.48 -8.30
CA TYR A 219 -1.86 -9.51 -9.36
C TYR A 219 -2.80 -8.30 -9.30
N LYS A 220 -3.93 -8.43 -8.60
CA LYS A 220 -4.85 -7.33 -8.31
C LYS A 220 -5.78 -7.66 -7.16
N GLY A 221 -6.39 -6.63 -6.58
CA GLY A 221 -7.47 -6.78 -5.61
C GLY A 221 -8.43 -5.59 -5.64
N SER A 222 -9.61 -5.80 -5.10
CA SER A 222 -10.61 -4.75 -4.96
C SER A 222 -11.50 -5.00 -3.76
N GLY A 223 -12.10 -3.94 -3.26
CA GLY A 223 -12.97 -4.03 -2.11
C GLY A 223 -13.76 -2.76 -1.86
N ARG A 224 -14.48 -2.78 -0.75
CA ARG A 224 -15.27 -1.66 -0.27
C ARG A 224 -15.20 -1.60 1.24
N ILE A 225 -14.91 -0.42 1.76
CA ILE A 225 -15.06 -0.11 3.18
C ILE A 225 -16.33 0.69 3.37
N GLU A 226 -17.23 0.17 4.21
CA GLU A 226 -18.45 0.83 4.62
C GLU A 226 -18.33 1.23 6.11
N VAL A 227 -18.66 2.49 6.40
CA VAL A 227 -18.70 3.01 7.76
C VAL A 227 -20.02 3.74 8.02
N ASN A 228 -20.53 3.63 9.24
CA ASN A 228 -21.83 4.14 9.65
C ASN A 228 -21.70 5.08 10.85
N THR A 229 -22.58 6.07 10.96
CA THR A 229 -22.69 6.85 12.20
C THR A 229 -23.28 5.99 13.32
N ILE A 230 -22.89 6.30 14.56
CA ILE A 230 -23.42 5.62 15.75
C ILE A 230 -24.72 6.32 16.17
N ASN A 231 -25.72 5.55 16.63
CA ASN A 231 -27.00 6.07 17.13
C ASN A 231 -27.74 7.00 16.15
N SER A 232 -27.57 6.78 14.85
CA SER A 232 -28.17 7.61 13.78
C SER A 232 -27.76 9.09 13.84
N ALA A 233 -26.61 9.40 14.45
CA ALA A 233 -26.06 10.75 14.41
C ALA A 233 -25.86 11.22 12.97
N THR A 234 -26.01 12.52 12.71
CA THR A 234 -25.78 13.08 11.37
C THR A 234 -24.32 13.46 11.21
N SER A 235 -23.66 12.92 10.18
CA SER A 235 -22.34 13.34 9.73
C SER A 235 -22.43 14.50 8.73
N GLN A 236 -21.34 15.26 8.66
CA GLN A 236 -21.15 16.34 7.70
C GLN A 236 -20.10 15.96 6.67
N GLU A 237 -18.94 15.50 7.13
CA GLU A 237 -17.82 15.09 6.29
C GLU A 237 -17.19 13.80 6.80
N ILE A 238 -16.57 13.07 5.88
CA ILE A 238 -15.66 11.98 6.16
C ILE A 238 -14.33 12.24 5.45
N CYS A 239 -13.24 11.87 6.09
CA CYS A 239 -11.98 11.68 5.41
C CYS A 239 -11.57 10.21 5.53
N MET A 240 -11.23 9.59 4.42
CA MET A 240 -10.74 8.22 4.35
C MET A 240 -9.40 8.19 3.65
N ARG A 241 -8.49 7.35 4.14
CA ARG A 241 -7.16 7.14 3.59
C ARG A 241 -6.95 5.65 3.37
N PHE A 242 -6.59 5.27 2.15
CA PHE A 242 -6.16 3.92 1.80
C PHE A 242 -4.67 3.89 1.58
N GLU A 243 -4.04 2.82 2.02
CA GLU A 243 -2.61 2.57 1.85
C GLU A 243 -2.35 1.10 1.55
N TYR A 244 -1.27 0.84 0.82
CA TYR A 244 -0.81 -0.50 0.53
C TYR A 244 0.55 -0.72 1.19
N GLY A 245 0.73 -1.85 1.88
CA GLY A 245 2.02 -2.29 2.35
C GLY A 245 2.45 -3.53 1.61
N HIS A 246 3.61 -3.44 0.95
CA HIS A 246 4.24 -4.54 0.23
C HIS A 246 5.39 -5.10 1.06
N ASN A 247 5.41 -6.41 1.28
CA ASN A 247 6.50 -7.05 2.03
C ASN A 247 7.66 -7.43 1.12
N THR A 248 8.79 -6.75 1.31
CA THR A 248 10.00 -7.04 0.55
C THR A 248 10.75 -8.27 1.08
N ILE A 249 10.65 -8.65 2.36
CA ILE A 249 11.36 -9.82 2.94
C ILE A 249 10.60 -10.41 4.09
N GLY A 250 9.87 -11.51 3.85
CA GLY A 250 9.42 -12.49 4.86
C GLY A 250 8.50 -12.00 6.01
N LEU A 251 8.45 -10.70 6.29
CA LEU A 251 7.74 -10.08 7.39
C LEU A 251 6.29 -9.82 7.03
N LYS A 252 5.40 -9.95 8.01
CA LYS A 252 4.02 -9.54 7.81
C LYS A 252 3.92 -8.04 8.08
N PRO A 253 3.62 -7.19 7.08
CA PRO A 253 3.40 -5.78 7.31
C PRO A 253 2.21 -5.66 8.25
N SER A 254 2.19 -4.62 9.08
CA SER A 254 1.16 -4.47 10.11
C SER A 254 0.72 -3.02 10.20
N VAL A 255 -0.52 -2.76 10.57
CA VAL A 255 -1.09 -1.41 10.61
C VAL A 255 -1.29 -0.99 12.06
N SER A 256 -0.98 0.26 12.37
CA SER A 256 -1.17 0.90 13.68
C SER A 256 -1.64 2.35 13.49
N ALA A 257 -2.21 2.94 14.55
CA ALA A 257 -2.57 4.35 14.57
C ALA A 257 -2.22 4.94 15.94
N SER A 258 -1.50 6.07 15.95
CA SER A 258 -1.29 6.88 17.15
C SER A 258 -2.47 7.83 17.34
N GLY A 259 -3.42 7.46 18.19
CA GLY A 259 -4.68 8.19 18.37
C GLY A 259 -4.62 9.25 19.48
N SER A 260 -4.63 10.52 19.11
CA SER A 260 -5.29 11.58 19.91
C SER A 260 -5.65 12.79 19.04
N GLY A 261 -6.92 12.87 18.60
CA GLY A 261 -7.55 14.08 18.10
C GLY A 261 -7.14 14.55 16.69
N VAL A 262 -8.10 14.46 15.75
CA VAL A 262 -8.15 15.22 14.48
C VAL A 262 -6.81 15.36 13.73
N GLY A 263 -6.25 14.23 13.32
CA GLY A 263 -5.17 14.15 12.33
C GLY A 263 -5.07 12.72 11.81
N LEU A 264 -5.31 12.50 10.52
CA LEU A 264 -5.20 11.17 9.92
C LEU A 264 -3.73 10.77 9.75
N ASN A 265 -3.20 9.98 10.68
CA ASN A 265 -1.94 9.26 10.53
C ASN A 265 -2.20 7.74 10.57
N ILE A 266 -1.93 7.06 9.46
CA ILE A 266 -1.79 5.61 9.39
C ILE A 266 -0.30 5.34 9.63
N SER A 267 0.04 4.47 10.57
CA SER A 267 1.42 4.09 10.84
C SER A 267 1.53 2.58 10.70
N PHE A 268 2.21 2.08 9.68
CA PHE A 268 2.52 0.65 9.65
C PHE A 268 3.58 0.36 10.72
N SER A 269 3.45 -0.74 11.48
CA SER A 269 4.66 -1.24 12.13
C SER A 269 5.44 -1.93 11.02
N TRP A 270 6.68 -1.45 10.86
CA TRP A 270 7.71 -1.78 9.87
C TRP A 270 7.55 -1.06 8.50
N TYR A 271 8.37 -0.02 8.27
CA TYR A 271 8.42 0.90 7.10
C TYR A 271 9.10 0.20 5.90
N ILE A 272 8.65 0.18 4.64
CA ILE A 272 7.69 0.96 3.85
C ILE A 272 7.99 2.46 3.82
N ASP A 273 8.86 2.88 2.89
CA ASP A 273 8.67 4.17 2.22
C ASP A 273 7.23 4.23 1.68
N THR A 274 6.43 5.18 2.17
CA THR A 274 5.02 5.41 1.82
C THR A 274 4.59 4.86 0.44
N ILE A 275 4.05 3.64 0.41
CA ILE A 275 3.50 3.06 -0.83
C ILE A 275 2.02 3.45 -0.94
N ALA A 276 1.78 4.45 -1.79
CA ALA A 276 0.49 4.94 -2.28
C ALA A 276 -0.48 5.44 -1.20
N THR A 277 -0.53 6.76 -1.01
CA THR A 277 -1.47 7.42 -0.09
C THR A 277 -2.59 8.15 -0.83
N SER A 278 -3.79 7.57 -0.86
CA SER A 278 -4.97 8.27 -1.37
C SER A 278 -5.80 8.83 -0.21
N MET A 279 -5.53 10.08 0.18
CA MET A 279 -6.38 10.79 1.14
C MET A 279 -7.54 11.46 0.39
N HIS A 280 -8.77 11.15 0.78
CA HIS A 280 -9.94 11.79 0.20
C HIS A 280 -10.87 12.31 1.28
N ARG A 281 -11.37 13.52 1.07
CA ARG A 281 -12.41 14.14 1.89
C ARG A 281 -13.70 14.21 1.08
N TYR A 282 -14.79 13.73 1.68
CA TYR A 282 -16.12 13.73 1.08
C TYR A 282 -17.11 14.39 2.03
N ASN A 283 -18.00 15.21 1.48
CA ASN A 283 -19.17 15.66 2.23
C ASN A 283 -20.26 14.56 2.25
N ARG A 284 -21.30 14.75 3.04
CA ARG A 284 -22.47 13.85 3.12
C ARG A 284 -23.24 13.63 1.81
N TYR A 285 -22.96 14.41 0.76
CA TYR A 285 -23.52 14.27 -0.58
C TYR A 285 -22.59 13.52 -1.55
N GLY A 286 -21.40 13.14 -1.10
CA GLY A 286 -20.40 12.42 -1.91
C GLY A 286 -19.55 13.32 -2.79
N SER A 287 -19.63 14.65 -2.66
CA SER A 287 -18.74 15.56 -3.37
C SER A 287 -17.35 15.52 -2.72
N THR A 288 -16.31 15.41 -3.54
CA THR A 288 -14.92 15.59 -3.13
C THR A 288 -14.68 17.03 -2.69
N LEU A 289 -14.03 17.19 -1.53
CA LEU A 289 -13.58 18.48 -1.02
C LEU A 289 -12.07 18.60 -1.25
N SER A 290 -11.62 19.79 -1.64
CA SER A 290 -10.20 20.16 -1.79
C SER A 290 -9.51 20.33 -0.44
#